data_AF-A0A3B4DGX7-F1
#
_entry.id   AF-A0A3B4DGX7-F1
#
_cell.length_a   1.000
_cell.length_b   1.000
_cell.length_c   1.000
_cell.angle_alpha   90.00
_cell.angle_beta   90.00
_cell.angle_gamma   90.00
#
_symmetry.space_group_name_H-M   'P 1'
#
loop_
_entity.id
_entity.type
_entity.pdbx_description
1 polymer ?
#
loop_
_entity_poly.entity_id
_entity_poly.type
_entity_poly.pdbx_seq_one_letter_code
_entity_poly.pdbx_strand_id
1 'polypeptide(L)'
;MKGLTLLLFAGLMFIQRSTAADLSISATTNSDSAELRCNNGKWQKDNLEKPFNVQYTEDRNEIQTCMEDGEEPEKFTQILVRVRTCKNCIEMNIAAIAAIATGNILATILIGVAVYSLTAQPKGKSFSGNKASDKEHLIRNGDGDTYQPLAPGQKSEYQTLGGARRK
;
A
#
# COMPACT_ATOMS: atom_id res chain seq x y z
N MET A 1 71.21 33.74 61.57
CA MET A 1 71.24 33.85 60.10
C MET A 1 71.11 32.43 59.54
N LYS A 2 69.90 31.90 59.39
CA LYS A 2 69.08 31.90 58.16
C LYS A 2 69.84 31.31 56.96
N GLY A 3 69.70 30.01 56.78
CA GLY A 3 70.13 29.26 55.60
C GLY A 3 69.20 28.07 55.39
N LEU A 4 67.94 28.38 55.06
CA LEU A 4 66.86 27.44 54.78
C LEU A 4 67.12 26.79 53.41
N THR A 5 67.81 25.66 53.38
CA THR A 5 67.92 24.82 52.18
C THR A 5 66.63 24.04 51.98
N LEU A 6 65.69 24.68 51.29
CA LEU A 6 64.46 24.08 50.78
C LEU A 6 64.80 23.28 49.52
N LEU A 7 65.19 22.01 49.69
CA LEU A 7 65.35 21.07 48.59
C LEU A 7 63.97 20.69 48.06
N LEU A 8 63.77 20.96 46.76
CA LEU A 8 62.58 20.65 45.98
C LEU A 8 62.15 19.18 46.15
N PHE A 9 61.08 18.95 46.92
CA PHE A 9 60.20 17.80 46.73
C PHE A 9 59.14 18.17 45.69
N ALA A 10 59.58 18.34 44.44
CA ALA A 10 58.68 18.39 43.29
C ALA A 10 58.84 17.08 42.54
N GLY A 11 57.74 16.33 42.44
CA GLY A 11 57.66 15.19 41.53
C GLY A 11 57.55 13.84 42.23
N LEU A 12 56.35 13.52 42.67
CA LEU A 12 55.72 12.21 42.47
C LEU A 12 54.22 12.38 42.68
N MET A 13 53.61 13.21 41.84
CA MET A 13 52.21 12.98 41.47
C MET A 13 52.23 11.70 40.66
N PHE A 14 52.02 10.56 41.32
CA PHE A 14 51.56 9.36 40.63
C PHE A 14 50.19 9.72 40.03
N ILE A 15 50.18 10.11 38.76
CA ILE A 15 48.97 10.06 37.95
C ILE A 15 48.73 8.56 37.74
N GLN A 16 48.00 7.94 38.68
CA GLN A 16 47.34 6.69 38.38
C GLN A 16 46.28 7.01 37.32
N ARG A 17 46.68 6.90 36.05
CA ARG A 17 45.71 6.66 34.97
C ARG A 17 45.19 5.25 35.20
N SER A 18 44.15 5.12 36.02
CA SER A 18 43.28 3.96 35.93
C SER A 18 42.59 4.04 34.57
N THR A 19 43.15 3.37 33.57
CA THR A 19 42.40 2.99 32.38
C THR A 19 41.48 1.86 32.79
N ALA A 20 40.46 2.17 33.58
CA ALA A 20 39.29 1.30 33.67
C ALA A 20 38.66 1.37 32.28
N ALA A 21 38.85 0.33 31.49
CA ALA A 21 38.23 0.24 30.18
C ALA A 21 36.71 0.27 30.38
N ASP A 22 36.03 1.23 29.74
CA ASP A 22 34.59 1.37 29.89
C ASP A 22 33.87 0.20 29.20
N LEU A 23 32.78 -0.26 29.79
CA LEU A 23 32.01 -1.39 29.25
C LEU A 23 31.29 -0.91 27.99
N SER A 24 31.50 -1.57 26.85
CA SER A 24 30.88 -1.15 25.59
C SER A 24 30.29 -2.31 24.82
N ILE A 25 29.14 -2.07 24.18
CA ILE A 25 28.44 -3.06 23.36
C ILE A 25 28.60 -2.66 21.90
N SER A 26 29.09 -3.58 21.08
CA SER A 26 29.23 -3.40 19.63
C SER A 26 28.34 -4.38 18.88
N ALA A 27 27.79 -3.93 17.75
CA ALA A 27 26.90 -4.73 16.92
C ALA A 27 27.50 -4.90 15.52
N THR A 28 27.58 -6.14 15.04
CA THR A 28 27.94 -6.47 13.66
C THR A 28 26.71 -7.03 12.97
N THR A 29 26.20 -6.34 11.96
CA THR A 29 24.99 -6.75 11.23
C THR A 29 25.36 -7.49 9.95
N ASN A 30 24.79 -8.67 9.77
CA ASN A 30 24.72 -9.41 8.51
C ASN A 30 23.31 -9.26 7.89
N SER A 31 23.09 -9.86 6.71
CA SER A 31 21.80 -9.81 6.01
C SER A 31 20.64 -10.35 6.85
N ASP A 32 20.83 -11.48 7.52
CA ASP A 32 19.76 -12.20 8.24
C ASP A 32 19.98 -12.31 9.76
N SER A 33 21.07 -11.71 10.27
CA SER A 33 21.40 -11.77 11.68
C SER A 33 22.18 -10.55 12.17
N ALA A 34 22.04 -10.21 13.45
CA ALA A 34 22.93 -9.27 14.14
C ALA A 34 23.73 -10.02 15.21
N GLU A 35 25.02 -9.76 15.25
CA GLU A 35 25.94 -10.28 16.25
C GLU A 35 26.27 -9.17 17.25
N LEU A 36 25.88 -9.32 18.52
CA LEU A 36 26.19 -8.39 19.60
C LEU A 36 27.40 -8.87 20.40
N ARG A 37 28.43 -8.04 20.47
CA ARG A 37 29.65 -8.27 21.25
C ARG A 37 29.66 -7.36 22.45
N CYS A 38 29.96 -7.92 23.61
CA CYS A 38 30.32 -7.13 24.76
C CYS A 38 31.83 -7.02 24.87
N ASN A 39 32.33 -5.80 24.83
CA ASN A 39 33.75 -5.50 25.04
C ASN A 39 33.98 -5.29 26.53
N ASN A 40 35.03 -5.91 27.06
CA ASN A 40 35.44 -5.81 28.47
C ASN A 40 34.45 -6.43 29.47
N GLY A 41 33.63 -7.40 29.04
CA GLY A 41 32.66 -8.06 29.91
C GLY A 41 32.03 -9.32 29.33
N LYS A 42 31.08 -9.89 30.07
CA LYS A 42 30.36 -11.14 29.76
C LYS A 42 28.85 -10.94 29.76
N TRP A 43 28.15 -11.72 28.93
CA TRP A 43 26.69 -11.71 28.87
C TRP A 43 26.07 -12.47 30.04
N GLN A 44 25.14 -11.85 30.75
CA GLN A 44 24.52 -12.40 31.96
C GLN A 44 23.71 -13.68 31.70
N LYS A 45 22.99 -13.76 30.57
CA LYS A 45 22.08 -14.88 30.30
C LYS A 45 22.80 -16.18 29.93
N ASP A 46 24.00 -16.08 29.37
CA ASP A 46 24.67 -17.20 28.72
C ASP A 46 26.03 -17.56 29.33
N ASN A 47 26.59 -16.76 30.26
CA ASN A 47 27.94 -16.97 30.83
C ASN A 47 29.03 -17.21 29.75
N LEU A 48 28.78 -16.72 28.53
CA LEU A 48 29.59 -17.00 27.36
C LEU A 48 30.30 -15.71 26.93
N GLU A 49 31.60 -15.81 26.71
CA GLU A 49 32.41 -14.82 25.95
C GLU A 49 31.99 -14.76 24.46
N LYS A 50 31.08 -15.65 24.05
CA LYS A 50 30.58 -15.69 22.69
C LYS A 50 29.69 -14.47 22.42
N PRO A 51 29.73 -13.96 21.19
CA PRO A 51 28.79 -12.95 20.77
C PRO A 51 27.35 -13.47 20.86
N PHE A 52 26.43 -12.61 21.32
CA PHE A 52 25.00 -12.90 21.33
C PHE A 52 24.45 -12.73 19.91
N ASN A 53 24.02 -13.82 19.30
CA ASN A 53 23.50 -13.82 17.94
C ASN A 53 21.98 -13.64 17.92
N VAL A 54 21.53 -12.63 17.19
CA VAL A 54 20.13 -12.27 16.98
C VAL A 54 19.74 -12.65 15.58
N GLN A 55 18.89 -13.66 15.43
CA GLN A 55 18.39 -14.09 14.12
C GLN A 55 17.08 -13.36 13.76
N TYR A 56 16.97 -12.88 12.52
CA TYR A 56 15.79 -12.12 12.06
C TYR A 56 14.65 -13.03 11.57
N THR A 57 14.32 -14.08 12.32
CA THR A 57 13.27 -15.04 11.94
C THR A 57 11.88 -14.61 12.41
N GLU A 58 11.83 -13.99 13.60
CA GLU A 58 10.61 -13.60 14.30
C GLU A 58 10.80 -12.29 15.04
N ASP A 59 9.69 -11.61 15.30
CA ASP A 59 9.67 -10.41 16.13
C ASP A 59 10.05 -10.77 17.56
N ARG A 60 11.13 -10.17 18.05
CA ARG A 60 11.64 -10.43 19.39
C ARG A 60 11.99 -9.11 20.08
N ASN A 61 11.55 -8.98 21.32
CA ASN A 61 11.95 -7.93 22.22
C ASN A 61 12.62 -8.58 23.42
N GLU A 62 13.92 -8.36 23.58
CA GLU A 62 14.68 -8.99 24.65
C GLU A 62 15.68 -8.00 25.23
N ILE A 63 15.70 -7.88 26.56
CA ILE A 63 16.74 -7.13 27.27
C ILE A 63 17.93 -8.07 27.47
N GLN A 64 19.11 -7.57 27.08
CA GLN A 64 20.39 -8.22 27.32
C GLN A 64 21.23 -7.34 28.23
N THR A 65 21.89 -7.98 29.20
CA THR A 65 22.76 -7.32 30.17
C THR A 65 24.17 -7.83 29.94
N CYS A 66 25.10 -6.91 29.68
CA CYS A 66 26.51 -7.18 29.80
C CYS A 66 27.04 -6.70 31.16
N MET A 67 27.89 -7.49 31.78
CA MET A 67 28.52 -7.22 33.07
C MET A 67 30.04 -7.23 32.91
N GLU A 68 30.74 -6.39 33.66
CA GLU A 68 32.21 -6.40 33.73
C GLU A 68 32.73 -7.76 34.24
N ASP A 69 33.91 -8.18 33.79
CA ASP A 69 34.51 -9.45 34.20
C ASP A 69 35.16 -9.31 35.59
N GLY A 70 34.60 -9.95 36.61
CA GLY A 70 35.05 -9.86 37.99
C GLY A 70 34.21 -10.70 38.96
N GLU A 71 34.76 -10.96 40.15
CA GLU A 71 34.09 -11.75 41.20
C GLU A 71 32.85 -11.04 41.78
N GLU A 72 32.87 -9.69 41.77
CA GLU A 72 31.70 -8.84 41.93
C GLU A 72 31.63 -7.81 40.80
N PRO A 73 30.63 -7.90 39.90
CA PRO A 73 30.48 -6.94 38.82
C PRO A 73 29.89 -5.62 39.35
N GLU A 74 30.73 -4.61 39.55
CA GLU A 74 30.29 -3.27 39.96
C GLU A 74 29.65 -2.47 38.81
N LYS A 75 29.96 -2.85 37.56
CA LYS A 75 29.45 -2.18 36.35
C LYS A 75 28.71 -3.14 35.43
N PHE A 76 27.55 -2.70 34.96
CA PHE A 76 26.76 -3.40 33.97
C PHE A 76 26.13 -2.42 32.98
N THR A 77 25.90 -2.88 31.75
CA THR A 77 25.20 -2.15 30.70
C THR A 77 24.07 -3.00 30.16
N GLN A 78 22.88 -2.42 30.04
CA GLN A 78 21.71 -3.11 29.48
C GLN A 78 21.35 -2.54 28.11
N ILE A 79 20.98 -3.42 27.18
CA ILE A 79 20.50 -3.08 25.85
C ILE A 79 19.16 -3.77 25.59
N LEU A 80 18.21 -3.04 25.02
CA LEU A 80 16.95 -3.60 24.51
C LEU A 80 17.14 -3.97 23.04
N VAL A 81 17.18 -5.27 22.77
CA VAL A 81 17.19 -5.80 21.41
C VAL A 81 15.75 -5.87 20.91
N ARG A 82 15.43 -5.06 19.92
CA ARG A 82 14.11 -5.01 19.28
C ARG A 82 14.22 -5.40 17.81
N VAL A 83 13.89 -6.64 17.51
CA VAL A 83 13.80 -7.16 16.14
C VAL A 83 12.37 -7.02 15.66
N ARG A 84 12.21 -6.38 14.49
CA ARG A 84 10.95 -6.37 13.74
C ARG A 84 11.23 -6.95 12.36
N THR A 85 10.72 -8.14 12.15
CA THR A 85 10.77 -8.87 10.89
C THR A 85 9.50 -8.57 10.11
N CYS A 86 9.59 -8.46 8.79
CA CYS A 86 8.38 -8.29 7.98
C CYS A 86 8.38 -9.21 6.77
N LYS A 87 7.63 -10.31 6.88
CA LYS A 87 7.53 -11.33 5.83
C LYS A 87 6.70 -10.86 4.62
N ASN A 88 5.89 -9.82 4.76
CA ASN A 88 5.00 -9.29 3.71
C ASN A 88 4.97 -7.74 3.64
N CYS A 89 6.04 -7.07 4.07
CA CYS A 89 6.09 -5.61 3.93
C CYS A 89 6.33 -5.25 2.47
N ILE A 90 5.50 -4.35 1.95
CA ILE A 90 5.75 -3.70 0.68
C ILE A 90 6.52 -2.43 0.99
N GLU A 91 7.68 -2.27 0.34
CA GLU A 91 8.43 -1.02 0.40
C GLU A 91 7.63 0.05 -0.34
N MET A 92 6.99 0.93 0.43
CA MET A 92 6.18 1.99 -0.11
C MET A 92 7.05 3.22 -0.37
N ASN A 93 7.66 3.26 -1.55
CA ASN A 93 8.35 4.46 -2.03
C ASN A 93 7.34 5.48 -2.59
N ILE A 94 7.72 6.76 -2.56
CA ILE A 94 6.94 7.90 -3.10
C ILE A 94 6.47 7.60 -4.54
N ALA A 95 7.33 6.99 -5.36
CA ALA A 95 6.99 6.59 -6.73
C ALA A 95 5.85 5.57 -6.78
N ALA A 96 5.84 4.57 -5.88
CA ALA A 96 4.77 3.57 -5.82
C ALA A 96 3.44 4.20 -5.40
N ILE A 97 3.47 5.09 -4.40
CA ILE A 97 2.28 5.84 -3.96
C ILE A 97 1.73 6.68 -5.10
N ALA A 98 2.60 7.41 -5.80
CA ALA A 98 2.21 8.23 -6.94
C ALA A 98 1.58 7.39 -8.06
N ALA A 99 2.16 6.24 -8.39
CA ALA A 99 1.63 5.34 -9.41
C ALA A 99 0.25 4.79 -9.02
N ILE A 100 0.05 4.39 -7.76
CA ILE A 100 -1.25 3.92 -7.25
C ILE A 100 -2.29 5.05 -7.34
N ALA A 101 -1.93 6.26 -6.90
CA ALA A 101 -2.83 7.41 -6.94
C ALA A 101 -3.24 7.78 -8.37
N THR A 102 -2.28 7.92 -9.28
CA THR A 102 -2.55 8.24 -10.68
C THR A 102 -3.32 7.11 -11.37
N GLY A 103 -2.97 5.85 -11.12
CA GLY A 103 -3.70 4.70 -11.64
C GLY A 103 -5.17 4.69 -11.21
N ASN A 104 -5.46 5.03 -9.95
CA ASN A 104 -6.83 5.11 -9.44
C ASN A 104 -7.63 6.27 -10.08
N ILE A 105 -7.00 7.43 -10.27
CA ILE A 105 -7.63 8.57 -10.98
C ILE A 105 -7.98 8.17 -12.43
N LEU A 106 -7.06 7.53 -13.15
CA LEU A 106 -7.33 7.10 -14.52
C LEU A 106 -8.43 6.02 -14.57
N ALA A 107 -8.39 5.04 -13.67
CA ALA A 107 -9.41 4.00 -13.58
C ALA A 107 -10.81 4.59 -13.35
N THR A 108 -10.94 5.54 -12.41
CA THR A 108 -12.23 6.18 -12.11
C THR A 108 -12.76 7.00 -13.29
N ILE A 109 -11.88 7.70 -14.03
CA ILE A 109 -12.28 8.42 -15.26
C ILE A 109 -12.79 7.43 -16.32
N LEU A 110 -12.05 6.35 -16.57
CA LEU A 110 -12.43 5.35 -17.57
C LEU A 110 -13.76 4.69 -17.23
N ILE A 111 -13.96 4.32 -15.96
CA ILE A 111 -15.24 3.78 -15.48
C ILE A 111 -16.35 4.82 -15.66
N GLY A 112 -16.10 6.09 -15.31
CA GLY A 112 -17.06 7.17 -15.48
C GLY A 112 -17.49 7.36 -16.93
N VAL A 113 -16.53 7.35 -17.87
CA VAL A 113 -16.81 7.42 -19.31
C VAL A 113 -17.60 6.21 -19.78
N ALA A 114 -17.24 5.00 -19.37
CA ALA A 114 -17.96 3.79 -19.73
C ALA A 114 -19.43 3.83 -19.28
N VAL A 115 -19.68 4.20 -18.02
CA VAL A 115 -21.05 4.34 -17.49
C VAL A 115 -21.80 5.46 -18.20
N TYR A 116 -21.15 6.59 -18.48
CA TYR A 116 -21.75 7.68 -19.23
C TYR A 116 -22.15 7.23 -20.65
N SER A 117 -21.28 6.54 -21.38
CA SER A 117 -21.62 6.02 -22.72
C SER A 117 -22.76 5.01 -22.71
N LEU A 118 -22.87 4.18 -21.67
CA LEU A 118 -23.99 3.23 -21.52
C LEU A 118 -25.31 3.93 -21.23
N THR A 119 -25.30 4.98 -20.41
CA THR A 119 -26.52 5.66 -19.94
C THR A 119 -26.95 6.83 -20.83
N ALA A 120 -26.01 7.45 -21.55
CA ALA A 120 -26.26 8.52 -22.51
C ALA A 120 -26.85 8.01 -23.83
N GLN A 121 -26.94 6.68 -24.03
CA GLN A 121 -27.76 6.14 -25.10
C GLN A 121 -29.20 6.62 -24.90
N PRO A 122 -29.76 7.40 -25.85
CA PRO A 122 -31.11 7.90 -25.70
C PRO A 122 -32.04 6.70 -25.64
N LYS A 123 -32.79 6.56 -24.53
CA LYS A 123 -33.86 5.57 -24.34
C LYS A 123 -35.04 5.70 -25.34
N GLY A 124 -34.84 6.39 -26.47
CA GLY A 124 -35.86 6.74 -27.44
C GLY A 124 -35.36 7.24 -28.79
N LYS A 125 -34.07 7.10 -29.16
CA LYS A 125 -33.75 7.16 -30.60
C LYS A 125 -33.93 5.76 -31.16
N SER A 126 -35.17 5.49 -31.56
CA SER A 126 -35.43 4.49 -32.59
C SER A 126 -34.34 4.60 -33.64
N PHE A 127 -33.76 3.47 -34.01
CA PHE A 127 -32.91 3.30 -35.19
C PHE A 127 -33.76 3.49 -36.47
N SER A 128 -34.55 4.56 -36.52
CA SER A 128 -35.39 5.02 -37.63
C SER A 128 -34.61 6.05 -38.45
N GLY A 129 -33.36 5.71 -38.76
CA GLY A 129 -32.44 6.57 -39.52
C GLY A 129 -31.66 5.78 -40.54
N ASN A 130 -31.25 4.56 -40.21
CA ASN A 130 -30.91 3.55 -41.20
C ASN A 130 -32.19 2.82 -41.60
N LYS A 131 -32.98 3.46 -42.46
CA LYS A 131 -33.70 2.69 -43.49
C LYS A 131 -32.62 1.94 -44.27
N ALA A 132 -32.28 0.74 -43.80
CA ALA A 132 -31.85 -0.31 -44.69
C ALA A 132 -32.83 -0.27 -45.86
N SER A 133 -32.26 -0.13 -47.05
CA SER A 133 -32.97 -0.07 -48.32
C SER A 133 -33.61 -1.42 -48.63
N ASP A 134 -34.51 -1.86 -47.76
CA ASP A 134 -35.49 -2.85 -48.13
C ASP A 134 -36.55 -2.08 -48.93
N LYS A 135 -36.25 -1.89 -50.20
CA LYS A 135 -37.28 -1.64 -51.21
C LYS A 135 -38.05 -2.95 -51.31
N GLU A 136 -38.89 -3.20 -50.31
CA GLU A 136 -40.08 -4.01 -50.48
C GLU A 136 -40.72 -3.52 -51.78
N HIS A 137 -40.75 -4.41 -52.77
CA HIS A 137 -41.44 -4.18 -54.02
C HIS A 137 -42.92 -4.08 -53.66
N LEU A 138 -43.36 -2.87 -53.28
CA LEU A 138 -44.77 -2.56 -53.17
C LEU A 138 -45.34 -2.90 -54.53
N ILE A 139 -46.05 -4.03 -54.61
CA ILE A 139 -46.85 -4.39 -55.77
C ILE A 139 -47.73 -3.17 -56.01
N ARG A 140 -47.39 -2.45 -57.07
CA ARG A 140 -48.14 -1.28 -57.51
C ARG A 140 -49.53 -1.84 -57.80
N ASN A 141 -50.51 -1.49 -56.97
CA ASN A 141 -51.91 -1.75 -57.25
C ASN A 141 -52.21 -1.09 -58.61
N GLY A 142 -52.05 -1.87 -59.66
CA GLY A 142 -52.41 -1.53 -61.02
C GLY A 142 -53.84 -2.00 -61.21
N ASP A 143 -54.67 -1.09 -61.70
CA ASP A 143 -55.92 -1.30 -62.43
C ASP A 143 -56.51 -2.72 -62.34
N GLY A 144 -57.42 -2.91 -61.38
CA GLY A 144 -58.33 -4.05 -61.31
C GLY A 144 -58.09 -5.02 -60.15
N ASP A 145 -59.02 -5.02 -59.21
CA ASP A 145 -59.50 -6.23 -58.51
C ASP A 145 -58.72 -6.83 -57.32
N THR A 146 -58.21 -6.04 -56.37
CA THR A 146 -57.80 -6.59 -55.04
C THR A 146 -58.84 -6.40 -53.93
N TYR A 147 -59.83 -5.52 -54.12
CA TYR A 147 -60.95 -5.40 -53.19
C TYR A 147 -62.25 -5.43 -53.96
N GLN A 148 -63.01 -6.52 -53.80
CA GLN A 148 -64.36 -6.59 -54.32
C GLN A 148 -65.23 -5.53 -53.62
N PRO A 149 -65.75 -4.52 -54.32
CA PRO A 149 -66.64 -3.55 -53.72
C PRO A 149 -67.98 -4.23 -53.37
N LEU A 150 -68.45 -4.02 -52.14
CA LEU A 150 -69.75 -4.54 -51.71
C LEU A 150 -70.87 -3.94 -52.60
N ALA A 151 -71.78 -4.81 -53.04
CA ALA A 151 -72.90 -4.42 -53.90
C ALA A 151 -73.74 -3.30 -53.24
N PRO A 152 -74.21 -2.31 -54.02
CA PRO A 152 -75.02 -1.20 -53.49
C PRO A 152 -76.36 -1.75 -53.00
N GLY A 153 -76.48 -1.99 -51.69
CA GLY A 153 -77.71 -2.51 -51.09
C GLY A 153 -77.56 -3.07 -49.68
N GLN A 154 -76.36 -3.45 -49.24
CA GLN A 154 -76.14 -3.94 -47.88
C GLN A 154 -75.51 -2.86 -46.98
N LYS A 155 -76.38 -2.13 -46.28
CA LYS A 155 -75.98 -1.30 -45.14
C LYS A 155 -75.97 -2.20 -43.90
N SER A 156 -74.80 -2.66 -43.47
CA SER A 156 -74.68 -3.28 -42.16
C SER A 156 -74.63 -2.20 -41.08
N GLU A 157 -75.22 -2.51 -39.94
CA GLU A 157 -75.52 -1.62 -38.80
C GLU A 157 -74.30 -0.91 -38.18
N TYR A 158 -73.08 -1.30 -38.60
CA TYR A 158 -71.80 -0.78 -38.08
C TYR A 158 -71.10 0.23 -39.00
N GLN A 159 -71.74 0.70 -40.09
CA GLN A 159 -71.13 1.64 -41.05
C GLN A 159 -71.22 3.13 -40.69
N THR A 160 -71.67 3.49 -39.48
CA THR A 160 -71.84 4.90 -39.08
C THR A 160 -71.15 5.21 -37.76
N LEU A 161 -69.82 5.23 -37.75
CA LEU A 161 -69.03 5.90 -36.71
C LEU A 161 -67.87 6.63 -37.37
N GLY A 162 -68.01 7.94 -37.60
CA GLY A 162 -66.97 8.72 -38.28
C GLY A 162 -67.28 10.20 -38.54
N GLY A 163 -67.63 10.94 -37.50
CA GLY A 163 -67.31 12.37 -37.30
C GLY A 163 -67.64 13.40 -38.41
N ALA A 164 -68.75 14.13 -38.22
CA ALA A 164 -69.00 15.37 -38.94
C ALA A 164 -67.91 16.43 -38.62
N ARG A 165 -67.14 16.82 -39.63
CA ARG A 165 -66.22 17.97 -39.55
C ARG A 165 -67.00 19.24 -39.87
N ARG A 166 -67.27 20.09 -38.86
CA ARG A 166 -67.83 21.43 -39.05
C ARG A 166 -66.78 22.35 -39.70
N LYS A 167 -67.27 23.21 -40.62
CA LYS A 167 -66.53 24.36 -41.18
C LYS A 167 -66.36 25.45 -40.14
#